data_AF-A0A0R1EUT6-F1
#
_entry.id   AF-A0A0R1EUT6-F1
#
_cell.length_a   1.000
_cell.length_b   1.000
_cell.length_c   1.000
_cell.angle_alpha   90.00
_cell.angle_beta   90.00
_cell.angle_gamma   90.00
#
_symmetry.space_group_name_H-M   'P 1'
#
loop_
_entity.id
_entity.type
_entity.pdbx_description
1 polymer ?
#
loop_
_entity_poly.entity_id
_entity_poly.type
_entity_poly.pdbx_seq_one_letter_code
_entity_poly.pdbx_strand_id
1 'polypeptide(L)'
;MLEKLIECYSEVSDAYTNETGSPYYRDDEPNYLDEYDAALPDDLPVIPEAVGCMITKMKPICNSILASQYRDYGNDHRWIIKHYDTFALAWLLGVWRVEETGEIVKLEAE
;
A
#
# COMPACT_ATOMS: atom_id res chain seq x y z
N MET A 1 -31.56 10.43 -39.54
CA MET A 1 -30.20 10.23 -38.99
C MET A 1 -30.14 10.58 -37.51
N LEU A 2 -30.70 11.72 -37.08
CA LEU A 2 -30.78 12.09 -35.65
C LEU A 2 -31.74 11.20 -34.82
N GLU A 3 -32.88 10.79 -35.37
CA GLU A 3 -33.86 9.94 -34.64
C GLU A 3 -33.30 8.56 -34.26
N LYS A 4 -32.56 7.91 -35.17
CA LYS A 4 -31.86 6.65 -34.89
C LYS A 4 -30.78 6.77 -33.81
N LEU A 5 -30.22 7.98 -33.64
CA LEU A 5 -29.17 8.23 -32.66
C LEU A 5 -29.77 8.47 -31.27
N ILE A 6 -30.97 9.04 -31.21
CA ILE A 6 -31.75 9.22 -29.97
C ILE A 6 -32.24 7.87 -29.45
N GLU A 7 -32.74 7.00 -30.33
CA GLU A 7 -33.19 5.65 -29.98
C GLU A 7 -32.05 4.78 -29.41
N CYS A 8 -30.86 4.84 -30.01
CA CYS A 8 -29.67 4.14 -29.51
C CYS A 8 -29.20 4.66 -28.13
N TYR A 9 -29.45 5.93 -27.80
CA TYR A 9 -29.09 6.50 -26.50
C TYR A 9 -30.13 6.18 -25.41
N SER A 10 -31.42 6.05 -25.75
CA SER A 10 -32.44 5.63 -24.79
C SER A 10 -32.26 4.17 -24.36
N GLU A 11 -31.91 3.28 -25.28
CA GLU A 11 -31.70 1.85 -24.96
C GLU A 11 -30.51 1.61 -24.00
N VAL A 12 -29.51 2.48 -24.01
CA VAL A 12 -28.35 2.38 -23.10
C VAL A 12 -28.64 3.00 -21.74
N SER A 13 -29.54 4.00 -21.67
CA SER A 13 -29.92 4.64 -20.42
C SER A 13 -30.74 3.72 -19.51
N ASP A 14 -31.54 2.83 -20.11
CA ASP A 14 -32.39 1.88 -19.39
C ASP A 14 -31.59 0.69 -18.81
N ALA A 15 -30.32 0.53 -19.19
CA ALA A 15 -29.46 -0.53 -18.66
C ALA A 15 -28.88 -0.24 -17.26
N TYR A 16 -29.08 0.98 -16.74
CA TYR A 16 -28.60 1.40 -15.41
C TYR A 16 -29.69 1.41 -14.33
N THR A 17 -30.89 0.93 -14.62
CA THR A 17 -31.89 0.62 -13.60
C THR A 17 -31.78 -0.86 -13.24
N ASN A 18 -31.39 -1.15 -12.01
CA ASN A 18 -31.63 -2.48 -11.45
C ASN A 18 -33.15 -2.78 -11.45
N GLU A 19 -33.52 -4.05 -11.27
CA GLU A 19 -34.91 -4.56 -11.34
C GLU A 19 -35.92 -3.82 -10.41
N THR A 20 -35.42 -2.96 -9.53
CA THR A 20 -36.16 -2.10 -8.60
C THR A 20 -36.46 -0.68 -9.10
N GLY A 21 -35.98 -0.27 -10.28
CA GLY A 21 -36.28 1.05 -10.86
C GLY A 21 -35.73 2.24 -10.07
N SER A 22 -34.74 2.02 -9.20
CA SER A 22 -34.09 3.07 -8.44
C SER A 22 -32.96 3.69 -9.28
N PRO A 23 -32.87 5.03 -9.39
CA PRO A 23 -31.69 5.68 -9.96
C PRO A 23 -30.48 5.26 -9.14
N TYR A 24 -29.44 4.73 -9.79
CA TYR A 24 -28.12 4.60 -9.16
C TYR A 24 -27.62 6.02 -8.87
N TYR A 25 -27.67 6.45 -7.61
CA TYR A 25 -26.99 7.66 -7.18
C TYR A 25 -25.49 7.36 -7.10
N ARG A 26 -24.70 8.15 -7.84
CA ARG A 26 -23.23 8.09 -7.88
C ARG A 26 -22.56 8.36 -6.53
N ASP A 27 -23.34 8.77 -5.54
CA ASP A 27 -22.92 9.09 -4.18
C ASP A 27 -23.05 7.89 -3.20
N ASP A 28 -23.66 6.77 -3.63
CA ASP A 28 -23.80 5.54 -2.83
C ASP A 28 -22.69 4.51 -3.13
N GLU A 29 -21.71 4.86 -3.98
CA GLU A 29 -20.57 4.00 -4.29
C GLU A 29 -19.60 4.05 -3.09
N PRO A 30 -19.24 2.92 -2.46
CA PRO A 30 -18.17 2.91 -1.46
C PRO A 30 -16.95 3.57 -2.10
N ASN A 31 -16.30 4.47 -1.36
CA ASN A 31 -15.15 5.21 -1.89
C ASN A 31 -13.98 4.24 -2.07
N TYR A 32 -13.97 3.57 -3.22
CA TYR A 32 -12.99 2.57 -3.62
C TYR A 32 -11.58 3.16 -3.67
N LEU A 33 -11.44 4.48 -3.82
CA LEU A 33 -10.16 5.17 -3.75
C LEU A 33 -9.65 5.21 -2.30
N ASP A 34 -10.51 5.57 -1.34
CA ASP A 34 -10.13 5.58 0.08
C ASP A 34 -9.79 4.16 0.58
N GLU A 35 -10.57 3.16 0.17
CA GLU A 35 -10.32 1.75 0.51
C GLU A 35 -8.99 1.26 -0.08
N TYR A 36 -8.68 1.67 -1.32
CA TYR A 36 -7.43 1.33 -1.98
C TYR A 36 -6.22 2.05 -1.34
N ASP A 37 -6.36 3.33 -1.01
CA ASP A 37 -5.31 4.11 -0.34
C ASP A 37 -5.02 3.60 1.08
N ALA A 38 -6.02 3.05 1.75
CA ALA A 38 -5.88 2.40 3.05
C ALA A 38 -5.36 0.95 2.97
N ALA A 39 -5.39 0.33 1.78
CA ALA A 39 -5.00 -1.07 1.60
C ALA A 39 -3.49 -1.25 1.79
N LEU A 40 -3.11 -2.18 2.67
CA LEU A 40 -1.73 -2.63 2.78
C LEU A 40 -1.44 -3.68 1.71
N PRO A 41 -0.21 -3.76 1.19
CA PRO A 41 0.17 -4.85 0.30
C PRO A 41 0.05 -6.19 1.03
N ASP A 42 -0.51 -7.20 0.37
CA ASP A 42 -0.75 -8.53 0.97
C ASP A 42 0.55 -9.17 1.48
N ASP A 43 1.65 -8.98 0.75
CA ASP A 43 2.97 -9.54 1.06
C ASP A 43 3.88 -8.52 1.76
N LEU A 44 3.51 -8.16 2.99
CA LEU A 44 4.36 -7.31 3.83
C LEU A 44 5.70 -8.01 4.14
N PRO A 45 6.83 -7.29 4.05
CA PRO A 45 8.13 -7.83 4.43
C PRO A 45 8.13 -8.16 5.93
N VAL A 46 8.59 -9.36 6.28
CA VAL A 46 8.75 -9.80 7.67
C VAL A 46 10.19 -9.57 8.08
N ILE A 47 10.41 -8.72 9.09
CA ILE A 47 11.75 -8.37 9.57
C ILE A 47 11.82 -8.44 11.10
N PRO A 48 13.00 -8.73 11.68
CA PRO A 48 13.20 -8.66 13.12
C PRO A 48 12.94 -7.27 13.67
N GLU A 49 12.46 -7.19 14.91
CA GLU A 49 12.19 -5.92 15.61
C GLU A 49 13.42 -5.01 15.63
N ALA A 50 14.61 -5.57 15.86
CA ALA A 50 15.87 -4.83 15.89
C ALA A 50 16.17 -4.14 14.54
N VAL A 51 15.91 -4.84 13.44
CA VAL A 51 16.08 -4.30 12.07
C VAL A 51 15.03 -3.22 11.79
N GLY A 52 13.78 -3.42 12.20
CA GLY A 52 12.73 -2.39 12.08
C GLY A 52 13.07 -1.12 12.87
N CYS A 53 13.59 -1.26 14.09
CA CYS A 53 14.07 -0.15 14.92
C CYS A 53 15.19 0.64 14.21
N MET A 54 16.09 -0.05 13.50
CA MET A 54 17.12 0.58 12.69
C MET A 54 16.53 1.39 11.53
N ILE A 55 15.51 0.86 10.82
CA ILE A 55 14.85 1.61 9.73
C ILE A 55 14.26 2.90 10.28
N THR A 56 13.51 2.85 11.38
CA THR A 56 12.89 4.03 12.02
C THR A 56 13.93 5.09 12.42
N LYS A 57 15.09 4.67 12.93
CA LYS A 57 16.18 5.59 13.32
C LYS A 57 16.93 6.15 12.11
N MET A 58 17.17 5.35 11.09
CA MET A 58 18.09 5.69 10.01
C MET A 58 17.42 6.36 8.82
N LYS A 59 16.14 6.06 8.53
CA LYS A 59 15.41 6.65 7.39
C LYS A 59 15.37 8.18 7.41
N PRO A 60 15.18 8.88 8.54
CA PRO A 60 15.24 10.36 8.55
C PRO A 60 16.68 10.91 8.46
N ILE A 61 17.70 10.11 8.75
CA ILE A 61 19.11 10.55 8.80
C ILE A 61 19.85 10.23 7.50
N CYS A 62 19.46 9.14 6.82
CA CYS A 62 20.16 8.58 5.69
C CYS A 62 19.29 8.65 4.43
N ASN A 63 19.75 9.41 3.43
CA ASN A 63 19.11 9.48 2.11
C ASN A 63 19.38 8.25 1.23
N SER A 64 19.96 7.18 1.79
CA SER A 64 20.35 5.97 1.04
C SER A 64 20.28 4.73 1.93
N ILE A 65 19.68 3.68 1.39
CA ILE A 65 19.63 2.33 1.97
C ILE A 65 21.04 1.79 2.20
N LEU A 66 21.96 2.09 1.28
CA LEU A 66 23.35 1.65 1.41
C LEU A 66 24.05 2.38 2.57
N ALA A 67 23.80 3.68 2.73
CA ALA A 67 24.42 4.46 3.78
C ALA A 67 23.93 4.06 5.18
N SER A 68 22.65 3.69 5.32
CA SER A 68 22.11 3.23 6.62
C SER A 68 22.75 1.91 7.07
N GLN A 69 23.01 0.99 6.14
CA GLN A 69 23.61 -0.32 6.44
C GLN A 69 24.98 -0.24 7.09
N TYR A 70 25.83 0.72 6.73
CA TYR A 70 27.20 0.84 7.26
C TYR A 70 27.29 1.60 8.60
N ARG A 71 26.16 2.03 9.16
CA ARG A 71 26.15 2.80 10.42
C ARG A 71 25.89 1.96 11.67
N ASP A 72 25.38 0.73 11.52
CA ASP A 72 25.16 -0.17 12.65
C ASP A 72 25.92 -1.48 12.42
N TYR A 73 26.92 -1.76 13.27
CA TYR A 73 27.85 -2.90 13.12
C TYR A 73 27.45 -4.12 13.97
N GLY A 74 26.19 -4.16 14.43
CA GLY A 74 25.64 -5.22 15.28
C GLY A 74 25.19 -6.48 14.55
N ASN A 75 24.39 -7.31 15.24
CA ASN A 75 23.78 -8.51 14.67
C ASN A 75 22.82 -8.19 13.51
N ASP A 76 22.23 -6.99 13.52
CA ASP A 76 21.26 -6.53 12.54
C ASP A 76 21.89 -6.41 11.14
N HIS A 77 23.16 -6.01 11.06
CA HIS A 77 23.89 -5.92 9.79
C HIS A 77 24.06 -7.29 9.10
N ARG A 78 24.33 -8.35 9.87
CA ARG A 78 24.43 -9.71 9.33
C ARG A 78 23.09 -10.21 8.80
N TRP A 79 21.99 -9.84 9.46
CA TRP A 79 20.65 -10.16 8.97
C TRP A 79 20.38 -9.43 7.65
N ILE A 80 20.66 -8.12 7.58
CA ILE A 80 20.43 -7.31 6.38
C ILE A 80 21.21 -7.83 5.17
N ILE A 81 22.47 -8.25 5.33
CA ILE A 81 23.25 -8.83 4.22
C ILE A 81 22.58 -10.10 3.67
N LYS A 82 22.01 -10.94 4.53
CA LYS A 82 21.35 -12.19 4.13
C LYS A 82 19.95 -11.98 3.57
N HIS A 83 19.27 -10.93 4.01
CA HIS A 83 17.86 -10.65 3.71
C HIS A 83 17.69 -9.28 3.04
N TYR A 84 18.64 -8.92 2.17
CA TYR A 84 18.74 -7.58 1.60
C TYR A 84 17.48 -7.15 0.87
N ASP A 85 16.88 -8.04 0.07
CA ASP A 85 15.66 -7.73 -0.68
C ASP A 85 14.48 -7.44 0.25
N THR A 86 14.32 -8.24 1.31
CA THR A 86 13.28 -8.04 2.33
C THR A 86 13.49 -6.73 3.09
N PHE A 87 14.73 -6.43 3.46
CA PHE A 87 15.10 -5.16 4.09
C PHE A 87 14.81 -3.96 3.18
N ALA A 88 15.20 -4.04 1.91
CA ALA A 88 15.00 -2.97 0.94
C ALA A 88 13.51 -2.72 0.67
N LEU A 89 12.69 -3.77 0.63
CA LEU A 89 11.23 -3.65 0.55
C LEU A 89 10.64 -2.97 1.78
N ALA A 90 11.01 -3.39 2.98
CA ALA A 90 10.55 -2.75 4.23
C ALA A 90 10.95 -1.27 4.27
N TRP A 91 12.17 -0.96 3.85
CA TRP A 91 12.65 0.41 3.74
C TRP A 91 11.86 1.22 2.71
N LEU A 92 11.64 0.67 1.51
CA LEU A 92 10.95 1.37 0.41
C LEU A 92 9.48 1.62 0.75
N LEU A 93 8.77 0.58 1.18
CA LEU A 93 7.35 0.65 1.53
C LEU A 93 7.11 1.46 2.80
N GLY A 94 8.10 1.52 3.71
CA GLY A 94 7.92 2.14 5.03
C GLY A 94 6.91 1.37 5.89
N VAL A 95 6.55 0.14 5.51
CA VAL A 95 5.66 -0.73 6.28
C VAL A 95 6.18 -2.16 6.26
N TRP A 96 6.11 -2.84 7.40
CA TRP A 96 6.60 -4.21 7.57
C TRP A 96 5.88 -4.90 8.73
N ARG A 97 6.06 -6.22 8.80
CA ARG A 97 5.60 -7.06 9.91
C ARG A 97 6.79 -7.47 10.79
N VAL A 98 6.65 -7.36 12.10
CA VAL A 98 7.66 -7.79 13.07
C VAL A 98 7.68 -9.31 13.15
N GLU A 99 8.84 -9.94 13.00
CA GLU A 99 9.00 -11.39 13.02
C GLU A 99 8.60 -12.00 14.38
N GLU A 100 8.96 -11.33 15.47
CA GLU A 100 8.79 -11.82 16.83
C GLU A 100 7.34 -11.71 17.34
N THR A 101 6.61 -10.65 16.96
CA THR A 101 5.27 -10.34 17.50
C THR A 101 4.16 -10.46 16.45
N GLY A 102 4.50 -10.42 15.16
CA GLY A 102 3.53 -10.32 14.07
C GLY A 102 2.89 -8.93 13.92
N GLU A 103 3.33 -7.94 14.71
CA GLU A 103 2.82 -6.57 14.66
C GLU A 103 3.18 -5.89 13.34
N ILE A 104 2.25 -5.10 12.78
CA ILE A 104 2.49 -4.31 11.57
C ILE A 104 2.92 -2.91 11.98
N VAL A 105 4.10 -2.50 11.54
CA VAL A 105 4.66 -1.17 11.78
C VAL A 105 4.63 -0.39 10.48
N LYS A 106 4.06 0.82 10.51
CA LYS A 106 4.03 1.77 9.39
C LYS A 106 4.76 3.06 9.81
N LEU A 107 5.65 3.53 8.96
CA LEU A 107 6.26 4.85 9.07
C LEU A 107 5.35 5.85 8.36
N GLU A 108 4.89 6.85 9.10
CA GLU A 108 4.18 7.98 8.51
C GLU A 108 5.13 8.74 7.58
N ALA A 109 4.67 9.04 6.36
CA ALA A 109 5.39 9.93 5.46
C ALA A 109 5.33 11.35 6.03
N GLU A 110 6.44 12.08 5.95
CA GLU A 110 6.52 13.51 6.30
C GLU A 110 5.93 14.39 5.19
#